data_AF-A0A660RKU3-F1
#
_entry.id   AF-A0A660RKU3-F1
#
_cell.length_a   1.000
_cell.length_b   1.000
_cell.length_c   1.000
_cell.angle_alpha   90.00
_cell.angle_beta   90.00
_cell.angle_gamma   90.00
#
_symmetry.space_group_name_H-M   'P 1'
#
loop_
_entity.id
_entity.type
_entity.pdbx_description
1 polymer ?
#
loop_
_entity_poly.entity_id
_entity_poly.type
_entity_poly.pdbx_seq_one_letter_code
_entity_poly.pdbx_strand_id
1 'polypeptide(L)'
;MSAYCRTFQQRKYSVFCDEDYKILSALKVQYWKDRTIKAREQYIYPPASNVDLFDISFEDFCRVMDDSSRDSVVKTLAMDFGLGGVYAEEVCARAGVDKAKKLLDEDERRRIFSAIEDMRKLRMHANISDGEPYPFVLKLKKVEKEFQNFNAALDFYYGMFMKDELAVEKNSADAKLEKQYSILEHQKEQMKTVEKSIEENTLKGNKIYENYAKIDALFSYIRGMREKGVPWSEIKKELKKKSVLLDEKNKQVIVPLK
;
A
#
# COMPACT_ATOMS: atom_id res chain seq x y z
N MET A 1 -19.24 -16.51 -27.14
CA MET A 1 -18.06 -16.10 -26.32
C MET A 1 -18.55 -15.42 -25.05
N SER A 2 -18.45 -16.09 -23.89
CA SER A 2 -19.11 -15.67 -22.64
C SER A 2 -18.08 -15.37 -21.56
N ALA A 3 -18.04 -14.14 -21.05
CA ALA A 3 -17.19 -13.76 -19.93
C ALA A 3 -17.93 -13.94 -18.59
N TYR A 4 -17.38 -14.72 -17.66
CA TYR A 4 -17.99 -14.97 -16.35
C TYR A 4 -17.22 -14.22 -15.24
N CYS A 5 -17.80 -13.13 -14.73
CA CYS A 5 -17.25 -12.41 -13.57
C CYS A 5 -18.05 -12.78 -12.31
N ARG A 6 -17.40 -13.29 -11.26
CA ARG A 6 -18.06 -13.59 -9.98
C ARG A 6 -17.30 -12.98 -8.80
N THR A 7 -17.97 -12.16 -8.01
CA THR A 7 -17.43 -11.57 -6.80
C THR A 7 -17.90 -12.36 -5.57
N PHE A 8 -16.98 -12.78 -4.72
CA PHE A 8 -17.29 -13.32 -3.38
C PHE A 8 -16.68 -12.39 -2.34
N GLN A 9 -17.44 -12.05 -1.29
CA GLN A 9 -17.09 -11.06 -0.25
C GLN A 9 -15.69 -11.25 0.37
N GLN A 10 -15.17 -12.49 0.40
CA GLN A 10 -13.86 -12.81 0.98
C GLN A 10 -12.79 -13.17 -0.08
N ARG A 11 -13.17 -13.48 -1.32
CA ARG A 11 -12.25 -13.96 -2.37
C ARG A 11 -12.74 -13.52 -3.75
N LYS A 12 -12.28 -12.34 -4.19
CA LYS A 12 -12.56 -11.82 -5.55
C LYS A 12 -11.68 -12.55 -6.57
N TYR A 13 -12.29 -13.24 -7.53
CA TYR A 13 -11.59 -13.84 -8.67
C TYR A 13 -12.47 -13.74 -9.92
N SER A 14 -11.86 -13.45 -11.06
CA SER A 14 -12.56 -13.42 -12.36
C SER A 14 -12.02 -14.54 -13.23
N VAL A 15 -12.90 -15.22 -13.95
CA VAL A 15 -12.56 -16.38 -14.79
C VAL A 15 -13.10 -16.13 -16.19
N PHE A 16 -12.23 -16.24 -17.18
CA PHE A 16 -12.62 -16.13 -18.57
C PHE A 16 -12.66 -17.53 -19.17
N CYS A 17 -13.81 -17.91 -19.75
CA CYS A 17 -14.04 -19.23 -20.32
C CYS A 17 -14.46 -19.13 -21.79
N ASP A 18 -14.28 -20.22 -22.53
CA ASP A 18 -14.93 -20.40 -23.83
C ASP A 18 -16.38 -20.91 -23.66
N GLU A 19 -17.02 -21.28 -24.78
CA GLU A 19 -18.41 -21.74 -24.82
C GLU A 19 -18.60 -23.12 -24.17
N ASP A 20 -17.54 -23.92 -24.11
CA ASP A 20 -17.52 -25.23 -23.46
C ASP A 20 -17.13 -25.13 -21.97
N TYR A 21 -17.12 -23.91 -21.40
CA TYR A 21 -16.70 -23.63 -20.03
C TYR A 21 -15.25 -24.01 -19.72
N LYS A 22 -14.37 -24.11 -20.73
CA LYS A 22 -12.94 -24.29 -20.50
C LYS A 22 -12.32 -22.96 -20.12
N ILE A 23 -11.57 -22.94 -19.03
CA ILE A 23 -10.95 -21.72 -18.51
C ILE A 23 -9.82 -21.30 -19.45
N LEU A 24 -9.99 -20.17 -20.12
CA LEU A 24 -8.96 -19.56 -20.95
C LEU A 24 -7.95 -18.79 -20.08
N SER A 25 -8.46 -18.04 -19.09
CA SER A 25 -7.63 -17.26 -18.15
C SER A 25 -8.35 -17.08 -16.82
N ALA A 26 -7.57 -16.93 -15.74
CA ALA A 26 -8.09 -16.63 -14.42
C ALA A 26 -7.24 -15.53 -13.77
N LEU A 27 -7.89 -14.53 -13.17
CA LEU A 27 -7.20 -13.45 -12.46
C LEU A 27 -6.32 -13.98 -11.33
N LYS A 28 -6.78 -15.03 -10.65
CA LYS A 28 -6.03 -15.74 -9.61
C LYS A 28 -6.25 -17.24 -9.76
N VAL A 29 -5.17 -18.00 -9.75
CA VAL A 29 -5.23 -19.46 -9.68
C VAL A 29 -5.66 -19.86 -8.26
N GLN A 30 -6.62 -20.76 -8.15
CA GLN A 30 -7.16 -21.21 -6.87
C GLN A 30 -7.43 -22.72 -6.90
N TYR A 31 -7.14 -23.37 -5.78
CA TYR A 31 -7.37 -24.79 -5.57
C TYR A 31 -8.31 -24.96 -4.38
N TRP A 32 -9.42 -25.64 -4.59
CA TRP A 32 -10.37 -26.03 -3.56
C TRP A 32 -10.61 -27.53 -3.61
N LYS A 33 -11.20 -28.06 -2.54
CA LYS A 33 -11.60 -29.47 -2.47
C LYS A 33 -12.51 -29.87 -3.63
N ASP A 34 -13.48 -29.00 -3.95
CA ASP A 34 -14.55 -29.33 -4.91
C ASP A 34 -14.31 -28.75 -6.32
N ARG A 35 -13.35 -27.82 -6.47
CA ARG A 35 -13.04 -27.21 -7.78
C ARG A 35 -11.63 -26.65 -7.87
N THR A 36 -11.09 -26.61 -9.09
CA THR A 36 -9.84 -25.91 -9.41
C THR A 36 -10.12 -24.81 -10.42
N ILE A 37 -9.58 -23.61 -10.17
CA ILE A 37 -9.65 -22.48 -11.11
C ILE A 37 -8.24 -22.21 -11.60
N LYS A 38 -7.96 -22.66 -12.83
CA LYS A 38 -6.67 -22.53 -13.50
C LYS A 38 -6.89 -22.55 -15.01
N ALA A 39 -6.01 -21.87 -15.76
CA ALA A 39 -6.06 -21.92 -17.22
C ALA A 39 -5.99 -23.36 -17.74
N ARG A 40 -6.80 -23.62 -18.78
CA ARG A 40 -7.02 -24.88 -19.49
C ARG A 40 -7.81 -25.95 -18.74
N GLU A 41 -8.20 -25.70 -17.50
CA GLU A 41 -9.09 -26.59 -16.75
C GLU A 41 -10.56 -26.35 -17.10
N GLN A 42 -11.41 -27.34 -16.83
CA GLN A 42 -12.86 -27.19 -16.94
C GLN A 42 -13.38 -26.33 -15.78
N TYR A 43 -14.18 -25.30 -16.08
CA TYR A 43 -14.85 -24.52 -15.03
C TYR A 43 -16.00 -25.34 -14.43
N ILE A 44 -16.01 -25.42 -13.09
CA ILE A 44 -17.07 -26.04 -12.31
C ILE A 44 -17.66 -24.96 -11.40
N TYR A 45 -18.99 -24.83 -11.42
CA TYR A 45 -19.69 -23.92 -10.52
C TYR A 45 -19.37 -24.25 -9.05
N PRO A 46 -19.34 -23.25 -8.15
CA PRO A 46 -19.36 -23.54 -6.73
C PRO A 46 -20.53 -24.45 -6.39
N PRO A 47 -20.39 -25.31 -5.36
CA PRO A 47 -21.53 -26.07 -4.85
C PRO A 47 -22.70 -25.12 -4.61
N ALA A 48 -23.88 -25.53 -5.07
CA ALA A 48 -25.08 -24.71 -4.95
C ALA A 48 -25.35 -24.39 -3.48
N SER A 49 -25.77 -23.15 -3.19
CA SER A 49 -26.41 -22.88 -1.91
C SER A 49 -27.70 -23.69 -1.86
N ASN A 50 -28.04 -24.23 -0.68
CA ASN A 50 -29.19 -25.12 -0.53
C ASN A 50 -30.55 -24.45 -0.77
N VAL A 51 -30.57 -23.12 -0.91
CA VAL A 51 -31.79 -22.33 -1.01
C VAL A 51 -31.68 -21.29 -2.12
N ASP A 52 -32.61 -21.32 -3.07
CA ASP A 52 -32.87 -20.21 -3.99
C ASP A 52 -33.99 -19.34 -3.41
N LEU A 53 -33.63 -18.14 -2.98
CA LEU A 53 -34.59 -17.19 -2.45
C LEU A 53 -35.54 -16.62 -3.48
N PHE A 54 -35.38 -16.81 -4.78
CA PHE A 54 -36.37 -16.31 -5.76
C PHE A 54 -37.49 -17.32 -6.03
N ASP A 55 -37.24 -18.60 -5.76
CA ASP A 55 -38.13 -19.72 -6.05
C ASP A 55 -38.21 -20.71 -4.87
N ILE A 56 -38.65 -20.21 -3.71
CA ILE A 56 -38.83 -21.01 -2.50
C ILE A 56 -40.29 -20.98 -2.06
N SER A 57 -40.84 -22.14 -1.71
CA SER A 57 -42.19 -22.26 -1.13
C SER A 57 -42.18 -21.90 0.37
N PHE A 58 -43.35 -21.56 0.92
CA PHE A 58 -43.46 -21.29 2.36
C PHE A 58 -43.16 -22.54 3.22
N GLU A 59 -43.49 -23.73 2.71
CA GLU A 59 -43.21 -25.01 3.38
C GLU A 59 -41.71 -25.28 3.43
N ASP A 60 -41.00 -25.07 2.30
CA ASP A 60 -39.55 -25.19 2.25
C ASP A 60 -38.84 -24.15 3.11
N PHE A 61 -39.36 -22.92 3.14
CA PHE A 61 -38.87 -21.88 4.03
C PHE A 61 -38.97 -22.33 5.51
N CYS A 62 -40.12 -22.86 5.92
CA CYS A 62 -40.30 -23.38 7.27
C CYS A 62 -39.32 -24.53 7.58
N ARG A 63 -39.17 -25.48 6.64
CA ARG A 63 -38.23 -26.60 6.80
C ARG A 63 -36.80 -26.13 7.01
N VAL A 64 -36.31 -25.19 6.21
CA VAL A 64 -34.94 -24.64 6.37
C VAL A 64 -34.80 -23.89 7.71
N MET A 65 -35.85 -23.17 8.14
CA MET A 65 -35.86 -22.50 9.45
C MET A 65 -35.81 -23.51 10.60
N ASP A 66 -36.47 -24.66 10.48
CA ASP A 66 -36.47 -25.72 11.49
C ASP A 66 -35.14 -26.51 11.52
N ASP A 67 -34.54 -26.74 10.36
CA ASP A 67 -33.24 -27.42 10.23
C ASP A 67 -32.04 -26.53 10.66
N SER A 68 -32.26 -25.22 10.78
CA SER A 68 -31.23 -24.27 11.16
C SER A 68 -30.79 -24.43 12.61
N SER A 69 -29.49 -24.64 12.82
CA SER A 69 -28.89 -24.69 14.16
C SER A 69 -28.45 -23.32 14.69
N ARG A 70 -28.81 -22.23 14.01
CA ARG A 70 -28.35 -20.88 14.38
C ARG A 70 -29.04 -20.38 15.66
N ASP A 71 -28.39 -19.43 16.31
CA ASP A 71 -28.84 -18.86 17.58
C ASP A 71 -29.88 -17.75 17.42
N SER A 72 -30.08 -17.23 16.22
CA SER A 72 -31.09 -16.19 15.93
C SER A 72 -31.61 -16.23 14.49
N VAL A 73 -32.80 -15.67 14.30
CA VAL A 73 -33.46 -15.54 12.99
C VAL A 73 -32.62 -14.74 12.01
N VAL A 74 -31.99 -13.64 12.44
CA VAL A 74 -31.17 -12.81 11.54
C VAL A 74 -29.96 -13.58 11.01
N LYS A 75 -29.34 -14.44 11.83
CA LYS A 75 -28.20 -15.25 11.39
C LYS A 75 -28.64 -16.35 10.44
N THR A 76 -29.80 -16.96 10.70
CA THR A 76 -30.42 -17.94 9.78
C THR A 76 -30.66 -17.31 8.42
N LEU A 77 -31.34 -16.16 8.39
CA LEU A 77 -31.59 -15.40 7.16
C LEU A 77 -30.31 -14.95 6.44
N ALA A 78 -29.29 -14.51 7.18
CA ALA A 78 -28.05 -14.03 6.60
C ALA A 78 -27.20 -15.15 5.98
N MET A 79 -27.11 -16.31 6.65
CA MET A 79 -26.16 -17.37 6.30
C MET A 79 -26.80 -18.52 5.53
N ASP A 80 -27.94 -19.03 6.01
CA ASP A 80 -28.54 -20.24 5.47
C ASP A 80 -29.45 -19.90 4.27
N PHE A 81 -30.08 -18.72 4.29
CA PHE A 81 -30.79 -18.14 3.14
C PHE A 81 -29.92 -17.23 2.27
N GLY A 82 -28.71 -16.89 2.71
CA GLY A 82 -27.75 -16.13 1.89
C GLY A 82 -28.09 -14.66 1.64
N LEU A 83 -28.98 -14.05 2.44
CA LEU A 83 -29.29 -12.61 2.34
C LEU A 83 -28.10 -11.73 2.73
N GLY A 84 -27.14 -12.24 3.50
CA GLY A 84 -26.16 -11.41 4.18
C GLY A 84 -26.77 -10.55 5.30
N GLY A 85 -25.92 -9.95 6.13
CA GLY A 85 -26.36 -9.31 7.38
C GLY A 85 -27.33 -8.14 7.17
N VAL A 86 -27.02 -7.23 6.24
CA VAL A 86 -27.82 -6.01 6.02
C VAL A 86 -29.25 -6.33 5.56
N TYR A 87 -29.40 -7.21 4.57
CA TYR A 87 -30.73 -7.56 4.07
C TYR A 87 -31.49 -8.45 5.05
N ALA A 88 -30.82 -9.32 5.82
CA ALA A 88 -31.46 -10.10 6.87
C ALA A 88 -32.06 -9.20 7.97
N GLU A 89 -31.35 -8.15 8.39
CA GLU A 89 -31.86 -7.17 9.34
C GLU A 89 -33.05 -6.38 8.78
N GLU A 90 -32.96 -5.95 7.52
CA GLU A 90 -34.05 -5.25 6.84
C GLU A 90 -35.33 -6.11 6.76
N VAL A 91 -35.20 -7.40 6.45
CA VAL A 91 -36.34 -8.34 6.44
C VAL A 91 -36.99 -8.43 7.82
N CYS A 92 -36.20 -8.60 8.88
CA CYS A 92 -36.72 -8.66 10.26
C CYS A 92 -37.47 -7.37 10.62
N ALA A 93 -36.91 -6.21 10.26
CA ALA A 93 -37.52 -4.91 10.51
C ALA A 93 -38.83 -4.71 9.72
N ARG A 94 -38.90 -5.16 8.47
CA ARG A 94 -40.12 -5.12 7.66
C ARG A 94 -41.21 -6.04 8.20
N ALA A 95 -40.82 -7.21 8.68
CA ALA A 95 -41.73 -8.19 9.28
C ALA A 95 -42.18 -7.82 10.71
N GLY A 96 -41.53 -6.82 11.33
CA GLY A 96 -41.78 -6.47 12.73
C GLY A 96 -41.40 -7.60 13.70
N VAL A 97 -40.37 -8.38 13.37
CA VAL A 97 -39.87 -9.50 14.19
C VAL A 97 -38.53 -9.13 14.80
N ASP A 98 -38.36 -9.43 16.10
CA ASP A 98 -37.07 -9.23 16.76
C ASP A 98 -35.98 -10.10 16.12
N LYS A 99 -34.93 -9.45 15.62
CA LYS A 99 -33.80 -10.08 14.95
C LYS A 99 -33.02 -11.05 15.85
N ALA A 100 -33.08 -10.88 17.17
CA ALA A 100 -32.41 -11.74 18.13
C ALA A 100 -33.22 -13.01 18.49
N LYS A 101 -34.48 -13.11 18.06
CA LYS A 101 -35.36 -14.23 18.39
C LYS A 101 -34.86 -15.51 17.73
N LYS A 102 -34.86 -16.61 18.49
CA LYS A 102 -34.46 -17.94 17.98
C LYS A 102 -35.65 -18.76 17.48
N LEU A 103 -36.73 -18.80 18.27
CA LEU A 103 -37.93 -19.56 17.96
C LEU A 103 -39.00 -18.59 17.46
N LEU A 104 -39.46 -18.82 16.23
CA LEU A 104 -40.55 -18.07 15.63
C LEU A 104 -41.84 -18.87 15.67
N ASP A 105 -42.94 -18.20 15.99
CA ASP A 105 -44.27 -18.75 15.77
C ASP A 105 -44.64 -18.75 14.27
N GLU A 106 -45.74 -19.42 13.92
CA GLU A 106 -46.17 -19.54 12.52
C GLU A 106 -46.50 -18.17 11.90
N ASP A 107 -47.09 -17.26 12.67
CA ASP A 107 -47.45 -15.91 12.22
C ASP A 107 -46.19 -15.09 11.90
N GLU A 108 -45.17 -15.15 12.76
CA GLU A 108 -43.87 -14.53 12.56
C GLU A 108 -43.16 -15.08 11.31
N ARG A 109 -43.20 -16.41 11.10
CA ARG A 109 -42.67 -17.02 9.87
C ARG A 109 -43.38 -16.50 8.63
N ARG A 110 -44.72 -16.41 8.67
CA ARG A 110 -45.52 -15.84 7.57
C ARG A 110 -45.18 -14.38 7.31
N ARG A 111 -45.03 -13.56 8.35
CA ARG A 111 -44.62 -12.15 8.21
C ARG A 111 -43.24 -12.01 7.59
N ILE A 112 -42.27 -12.81 8.00
CA ILE A 112 -40.92 -12.82 7.41
C ILE A 112 -40.96 -13.24 5.96
N PHE A 113 -41.67 -14.32 5.64
CA PHE A 113 -41.79 -14.80 4.27
C PHE A 113 -42.43 -13.74 3.36
N SER A 114 -43.51 -13.11 3.81
CA SER A 114 -44.15 -11.99 3.11
C SER A 114 -43.19 -10.81 2.92
N ALA A 115 -42.39 -10.46 3.94
CA ALA A 115 -41.42 -9.38 3.83
C ALA A 115 -40.33 -9.68 2.78
N ILE A 116 -39.90 -10.95 2.66
CA ILE A 116 -38.98 -11.38 1.60
C ILE A 116 -39.64 -11.23 0.23
N GLU A 117 -40.88 -11.69 0.06
CA GLU A 117 -41.63 -11.55 -1.20
C GLU A 117 -41.83 -10.08 -1.60
N ASP A 118 -42.11 -9.21 -0.64
CA ASP A 118 -42.25 -7.77 -0.87
C ASP A 118 -40.92 -7.14 -1.29
N MET A 119 -39.81 -7.58 -0.68
CA MET A 119 -38.47 -7.13 -1.08
C MET A 119 -38.11 -7.54 -2.50
N ARG A 120 -38.52 -8.74 -2.96
CA ARG A 120 -38.32 -9.16 -4.37
C ARG A 120 -39.04 -8.25 -5.37
N LYS A 121 -40.15 -7.63 -4.96
CA LYS A 121 -40.99 -6.76 -5.79
C LYS A 121 -40.57 -5.29 -5.74
N LEU A 122 -39.59 -4.93 -4.91
CA LEU A 122 -39.11 -3.55 -4.82
C LEU A 122 -38.57 -3.08 -6.16
N ARG A 123 -39.00 -1.89 -6.58
CA ARG A 123 -38.38 -1.22 -7.72
C ARG A 123 -37.00 -0.70 -7.31
N MET A 124 -36.08 -0.73 -8.27
CA MET A 124 -34.78 -0.11 -8.10
C MET A 124 -34.97 1.38 -7.80
N HIS A 125 -34.34 1.81 -6.70
CA HIS A 125 -34.24 3.20 -6.27
C HIS A 125 -32.85 3.39 -5.67
N ALA A 126 -31.89 3.64 -6.55
CA ALA A 126 -30.49 3.67 -6.18
C ALA A 126 -30.19 4.84 -5.24
N ASN A 127 -29.45 4.58 -4.17
CA ASN A 127 -29.17 5.57 -3.15
C ASN A 127 -27.84 5.29 -2.45
N ILE A 128 -27.33 6.29 -1.76
CA ILE A 128 -26.30 6.16 -0.72
C ILE A 128 -27.02 6.29 0.61
N SER A 129 -26.91 5.26 1.44
CA SER A 129 -27.46 5.23 2.80
C SER A 129 -26.39 4.80 3.80
N ASP A 130 -26.23 5.57 4.87
CA ASP A 130 -25.14 5.42 5.86
C ASP A 130 -23.76 5.27 5.20
N GLY A 131 -23.47 6.13 4.20
CA GLY A 131 -22.21 6.12 3.45
C GLY A 131 -21.99 4.96 2.46
N GLU A 132 -22.93 4.03 2.28
CA GLU A 132 -22.80 2.88 1.38
C GLU A 132 -23.86 2.88 0.25
N PRO A 133 -23.55 2.33 -0.95
CA PRO A 133 -24.48 2.31 -2.06
C PRO A 133 -25.46 1.13 -1.97
N TYR A 134 -26.75 1.41 -2.15
CA TYR A 134 -27.82 0.43 -2.17
C TYR A 134 -28.71 0.55 -3.43
N PRO A 135 -29.21 -0.57 -3.97
CA PRO A 135 -30.05 -0.57 -5.17
C PRO A 135 -31.50 -0.17 -4.90
N PHE A 136 -31.94 -0.16 -3.64
CA PHE A 136 -33.25 0.28 -3.18
C PHE A 136 -33.13 0.85 -1.76
N VAL A 137 -34.16 1.56 -1.29
CA VAL A 137 -34.16 2.17 0.05
C VAL A 137 -34.39 1.11 1.13
N LEU A 138 -33.52 1.12 2.14
CA LEU A 138 -33.65 0.29 3.34
C LEU A 138 -34.32 1.11 4.45
N LYS A 139 -35.26 0.51 5.20
CA LYS A 139 -35.95 1.19 6.31
C LYS A 139 -35.01 1.49 7.47
N LEU A 140 -34.01 0.63 7.69
CA LEU A 140 -33.08 0.75 8.80
C LEU A 140 -31.96 1.76 8.57
N LYS A 141 -31.73 2.20 7.33
CA LYS A 141 -30.63 3.08 6.97
C LYS A 141 -31.12 4.47 6.59
N LYS A 142 -30.34 5.50 6.90
CA LYS A 142 -30.69 6.87 6.54
C LYS A 142 -30.23 7.16 5.11
N VAL A 143 -31.18 7.51 4.25
CA VAL A 143 -30.88 7.98 2.89
C VAL A 143 -30.18 9.33 2.96
N GLU A 144 -28.97 9.40 2.38
CA GLU A 144 -28.19 10.62 2.27
C GLU A 144 -28.34 11.25 0.88
N LYS A 145 -28.36 10.41 -0.15
CA LYS A 145 -28.42 10.84 -1.54
C LYS A 145 -29.04 9.80 -2.46
N GLU A 146 -29.82 10.26 -3.44
CA GLU A 146 -30.48 9.42 -4.43
C GLU A 146 -29.84 9.55 -5.81
N PHE A 147 -30.00 8.51 -6.63
CA PHE A 147 -29.40 8.39 -7.95
C PHE A 147 -30.39 7.80 -8.96
N GLN A 148 -30.20 8.15 -10.24
CA GLN A 148 -31.05 7.66 -11.32
C GLN A 148 -30.95 6.16 -11.54
N ASN A 149 -29.76 5.59 -11.31
CA ASN A 149 -29.50 4.16 -11.44
C ASN A 149 -28.38 3.73 -10.50
N PHE A 150 -28.24 2.42 -10.28
CA PHE A 150 -27.29 1.89 -9.32
C PHE A 150 -25.83 2.09 -9.73
N ASN A 151 -25.53 2.11 -11.05
CA ASN A 151 -24.19 2.41 -11.54
C ASN A 151 -23.75 3.82 -11.12
N ALA A 152 -24.63 4.82 -11.25
CA ALA A 152 -24.33 6.19 -10.82
C ALA A 152 -24.06 6.29 -9.30
N ALA A 153 -24.75 5.49 -8.49
CA ALA A 153 -24.47 5.40 -7.05
C ALA A 153 -23.09 4.74 -6.77
N LEU A 154 -22.74 3.68 -7.51
CA LEU A 154 -21.44 3.02 -7.42
C LEU A 154 -20.30 3.92 -7.88
N ASP A 155 -20.47 4.66 -8.97
CA ASP A 155 -19.49 5.62 -9.49
C ASP A 155 -19.23 6.73 -8.47
N PHE A 156 -20.29 7.24 -7.85
CA PHE A 156 -20.16 8.22 -6.77
C PHE A 156 -19.41 7.64 -5.57
N TYR A 157 -19.79 6.45 -5.11
CA TYR A 157 -19.16 5.78 -3.96
C TYR A 157 -17.68 5.47 -4.21
N TYR A 158 -17.35 4.78 -5.30
CA TYR A 158 -15.97 4.41 -5.62
C TYR A 158 -15.12 5.60 -6.06
N GLY A 159 -15.73 6.63 -6.66
CA GLY A 159 -15.05 7.89 -7.00
C GLY A 159 -14.54 8.64 -5.78
N MET A 160 -15.12 8.45 -4.59
CA MET A 160 -14.59 9.00 -3.34
C MET A 160 -13.26 8.33 -2.95
N PHE A 161 -13.19 6.99 -3.02
CA PHE A 161 -11.96 6.25 -2.68
C PHE A 161 -10.81 6.51 -3.66
N MET A 162 -11.09 6.69 -4.96
CA MET A 162 -10.04 7.01 -5.94
C MET A 162 -9.38 8.36 -5.67
N LYS A 163 -10.12 9.34 -5.10
CA LYS A 163 -9.53 10.62 -4.69
C LYS A 163 -8.56 10.46 -3.52
N ASP A 164 -8.87 9.57 -2.59
CA ASP A 164 -8.01 9.29 -1.45
C ASP A 164 -6.73 8.55 -1.87
N GLU A 165 -6.82 7.57 -2.77
CA GLU A 165 -5.64 6.90 -3.35
C GLU A 165 -4.73 7.89 -4.09
N LEU A 166 -5.30 8.77 -4.92
CA LEU A 166 -4.57 9.83 -5.61
C LEU A 166 -3.93 10.84 -4.64
N ALA A 167 -4.57 11.12 -3.50
CA ALA A 167 -4.02 12.01 -2.47
C ALA A 167 -2.83 11.37 -1.74
N VAL A 168 -2.90 10.07 -1.42
CA VAL A 168 -1.80 9.32 -0.80
C VAL A 168 -0.59 9.23 -1.72
N GLU A 169 -0.81 8.98 -3.01
CA GLU A 169 0.27 8.87 -4.00
C GLU A 169 0.98 10.21 -4.22
N LYS A 170 0.24 11.32 -4.25
CA LYS A 170 0.82 12.69 -4.29
C LYS A 170 1.68 12.99 -3.07
N ASN A 171 1.19 12.72 -1.87
CA ASN A 171 1.96 12.95 -0.64
C ASN A 171 3.27 12.13 -0.62
N SER A 172 3.26 10.90 -1.15
CA SER A 172 4.48 10.10 -1.28
C SER A 172 5.46 10.66 -2.32
N ALA A 173 4.96 11.26 -3.40
CA ALA A 173 5.80 11.89 -4.42
C ALA A 173 6.46 13.16 -3.86
N ASP A 174 5.71 13.99 -3.14
CA ASP A 174 6.20 15.24 -2.53
C ASP A 174 7.30 14.97 -1.50
N ALA A 175 7.13 13.96 -0.65
CA ALA A 175 8.15 13.56 0.33
C ALA A 175 9.46 13.06 -0.32
N LYS A 176 9.38 12.40 -1.49
CA LYS A 176 10.57 11.99 -2.26
C LYS A 176 11.28 13.21 -2.85
N LEU A 177 10.50 14.20 -3.29
CA LEU A 177 10.98 15.43 -3.93
C LEU A 177 11.74 16.32 -2.92
N GLU A 178 11.20 16.47 -1.71
CA GLU A 178 11.84 17.22 -0.63
C GLU A 178 13.19 16.59 -0.22
N LYS A 179 13.26 15.26 -0.13
CA LYS A 179 14.51 14.54 0.14
C LYS A 179 15.56 14.80 -0.94
N GLN A 180 15.17 14.81 -2.21
CA GLN A 180 16.09 15.08 -3.32
C GLN A 180 16.60 16.53 -3.29
N TYR A 181 15.75 17.51 -2.98
CA TYR A 181 16.19 18.90 -2.82
C TYR A 181 17.19 19.07 -1.68
N SER A 182 16.96 18.42 -0.53
CA SER A 182 17.89 18.48 0.60
C SER A 182 19.26 17.88 0.25
N ILE A 183 19.29 16.74 -0.48
CA ILE A 183 20.54 16.14 -0.97
C ILE A 183 21.26 17.09 -1.94
N LEU A 184 20.52 17.72 -2.86
CA LEU A 184 21.07 18.60 -3.88
C LEU A 184 21.69 19.87 -3.27
N GLU A 185 21.07 20.45 -2.24
CA GLU A 185 21.65 21.58 -1.52
C GLU A 185 22.94 21.20 -0.79
N HIS A 186 22.96 20.06 -0.09
CA HIS A 186 24.17 19.58 0.56
C HIS A 186 25.30 19.32 -0.45
N GLN A 187 24.98 18.75 -1.63
CA GLN A 187 25.95 18.55 -2.70
C GLN A 187 26.54 19.87 -3.22
N LYS A 188 25.71 20.92 -3.37
CA LYS A 188 26.19 22.26 -3.75
C LYS A 188 27.15 22.86 -2.71
N GLU A 189 26.84 22.71 -1.43
CA GLU A 189 27.72 23.18 -0.35
C GLU A 189 29.05 22.43 -0.33
N GLN A 190 29.02 21.11 -0.55
CA GLN A 190 30.23 20.31 -0.69
C GLN A 190 31.05 20.73 -1.90
N MET A 191 30.43 20.99 -3.06
CA MET A 191 31.11 21.48 -4.24
C MET A 191 31.87 22.78 -3.96
N LYS A 192 31.23 23.76 -3.31
CA LYS A 192 31.91 25.02 -2.92
C LYS A 192 33.13 24.80 -2.03
N THR A 193 33.02 23.83 -1.11
CA THR A 193 34.14 23.50 -0.20
C THR A 193 35.30 22.86 -0.96
N VAL A 194 34.99 21.98 -1.91
CA VAL A 194 35.98 21.35 -2.78
C VAL A 194 36.64 22.39 -3.70
N GLU A 195 35.87 23.29 -4.30
CA GLU A 195 36.39 24.39 -5.13
C GLU A 195 37.38 25.26 -4.36
N LYS A 196 37.02 25.67 -3.14
CA LYS A 196 37.93 26.42 -2.27
C LYS A 196 39.20 25.65 -1.94
N SER A 197 39.08 24.34 -1.68
CA SER A 197 40.23 23.48 -1.43
C SER A 197 41.15 23.34 -2.65
N ILE A 198 40.57 23.27 -3.85
CA ILE A 198 41.31 23.26 -5.12
C ILE A 198 42.12 24.56 -5.25
N GLU A 199 41.50 25.71 -5.03
CA GLU A 199 42.19 27.01 -5.08
C GLU A 199 43.35 27.09 -4.08
N GLU A 200 43.09 26.75 -2.81
CA GLU A 200 44.10 26.80 -1.75
C GLU A 200 45.27 25.85 -2.02
N ASN A 201 44.99 24.62 -2.48
CA ASN A 201 46.03 23.63 -2.75
C ASN A 201 46.80 23.95 -4.04
N THR A 202 46.15 24.54 -5.05
CA THR A 202 46.83 25.03 -6.25
C THR A 202 47.79 26.15 -5.88
N LEU A 203 47.37 27.10 -5.03
CA LEU A 203 48.25 28.17 -4.55
C LEU A 203 49.45 27.61 -3.77
N LYS A 204 49.22 26.64 -2.87
CA LYS A 204 50.30 25.95 -2.15
C LYS A 204 51.25 25.25 -3.11
N GLY A 205 50.72 24.52 -4.10
CA GLY A 205 51.49 23.82 -5.12
C GLY A 205 52.37 24.76 -5.94
N ASN A 206 51.81 25.87 -6.40
CA ASN A 206 52.56 26.90 -7.14
C ASN A 206 53.70 27.49 -6.31
N LYS A 207 53.46 27.81 -5.03
CA LYS A 207 54.51 28.33 -4.12
C LYS A 207 55.65 27.32 -3.89
N ILE A 208 55.32 26.04 -3.79
CA ILE A 208 56.31 24.96 -3.71
C ILE A 208 57.11 24.90 -5.01
N TYR A 209 56.46 24.98 -6.15
CA TYR A 209 57.11 24.93 -7.47
C TYR A 209 58.05 26.12 -7.69
N GLU A 210 57.62 27.35 -7.37
CA GLU A 210 58.44 28.56 -7.45
C GLU A 210 59.73 28.47 -6.63
N ASN A 211 59.69 27.74 -5.51
CA ASN A 211 60.82 27.57 -4.60
C ASN A 211 61.44 26.17 -4.67
N TYR A 212 61.15 25.40 -5.72
CA TYR A 212 61.54 23.99 -5.83
C TYR A 212 63.04 23.80 -5.64
N ALA A 213 63.88 24.62 -6.28
CA ALA A 213 65.33 24.53 -6.16
C ALA A 213 65.84 24.75 -4.72
N LYS A 214 65.22 25.66 -3.96
CA LYS A 214 65.59 25.91 -2.55
C LYS A 214 65.13 24.76 -1.66
N ILE A 215 63.94 24.25 -1.90
CA ILE A 215 63.36 23.12 -1.16
C ILE A 215 64.16 21.84 -1.42
N ASP A 216 64.53 21.57 -2.67
CA ASP A 216 65.32 20.41 -3.07
C ASP A 216 66.76 20.47 -2.51
N ALA A 217 67.39 21.65 -2.56
CA ALA A 217 68.69 21.86 -1.92
C ALA A 217 68.64 21.63 -0.40
N LEU A 218 67.55 22.05 0.26
CA LEU A 218 67.34 21.81 1.69
C LEU A 218 67.13 20.32 1.99
N PHE A 219 66.30 19.62 1.20
CA PHE A 219 66.08 18.18 1.37
C PHE A 219 67.37 17.39 1.14
N SER A 220 68.15 17.76 0.12
CA SER A 220 69.45 17.14 -0.17
C SER A 220 70.45 17.37 0.97
N TYR A 221 70.49 18.58 1.55
CA TYR A 221 71.33 18.89 2.70
C TYR A 221 70.94 18.07 3.95
N ILE A 222 69.66 17.98 4.26
CA ILE A 222 69.16 17.19 5.40
C ILE A 222 69.43 15.70 5.18
N ARG A 223 69.20 15.19 3.96
CA ARG A 223 69.47 13.78 3.61
C ARG A 223 70.95 13.45 3.77
N GLY A 224 71.86 14.32 3.28
CA GLY A 224 73.30 14.13 3.43
C GLY A 224 73.79 14.16 4.88
N MET A 225 73.19 14.97 5.75
CA MET A 225 73.49 14.97 7.20
C MET A 225 72.99 13.70 7.90
N ARG A 226 71.84 13.16 7.46
CA ARG A 226 71.27 11.91 7.98
C ARG A 226 72.09 10.69 7.56
N GLU A 227 72.58 10.66 6.32
CA GLU A 227 73.47 9.60 5.81
C GLU A 227 74.81 9.58 6.57
N LYS A 228 75.29 10.74 7.04
CA LYS A 228 76.48 10.86 7.91
C LYS A 228 76.21 10.51 9.38
N GLY A 229 75.01 10.06 9.74
CA GLY A 229 74.67 9.62 11.10
C GLY A 229 74.41 10.73 12.12
N VAL A 230 74.22 11.99 11.69
CA VAL A 230 74.03 13.12 12.62
C VAL A 230 72.66 13.03 13.33
N PRO A 231 72.59 13.17 14.67
CA PRO A 231 71.34 13.17 15.42
C PRO A 231 70.42 14.35 15.07
N TRP A 232 69.10 14.14 15.12
CA TRP A 232 68.10 15.16 14.79
C TRP A 232 68.21 16.45 15.62
N SER A 233 68.62 16.32 16.87
CA SER A 233 68.84 17.44 17.80
C SER A 233 69.92 18.41 17.33
N GLU A 234 70.95 17.91 16.64
CA GLU A 234 72.03 18.73 16.06
C GLU A 234 71.62 19.33 14.72
N ILE A 235 70.95 18.54 13.87
CA ILE A 235 70.37 19.03 12.60
C ILE A 235 69.41 20.20 12.87
N LYS A 236 68.60 20.12 13.93
CA LYS A 236 67.69 21.20 14.36
C LYS A 236 68.43 22.48 14.74
N LYS A 237 69.55 22.38 15.47
CA LYS A 237 70.38 23.55 15.85
C LYS A 237 70.98 24.22 14.63
N GLU A 238 71.46 23.45 13.66
CA GLU A 238 72.03 23.96 12.41
C GLU A 238 70.98 24.59 11.49
N LEU A 239 69.80 23.98 11.36
CA LEU A 239 68.70 24.53 10.55
C LEU A 239 68.11 25.82 11.15
N LYS A 240 68.07 25.93 12.49
CA LYS A 240 67.60 27.13 13.19
C LYS A 240 68.48 28.36 12.89
N LYS A 241 69.78 28.17 12.64
CA LYS A 241 70.70 29.23 12.20
C LYS A 241 70.39 29.76 10.79
N LYS A 242 69.71 28.97 9.95
CA LYS A 242 69.29 29.34 8.59
C LYS A 242 67.81 29.73 8.50
N SER A 243 67.17 30.06 9.63
CA SER A 243 65.75 30.42 9.72
C SER A 243 64.77 29.35 9.25
N VAL A 244 65.17 28.07 9.25
CA VAL A 244 64.31 26.91 8.97
C VAL A 244 63.94 26.26 10.30
N LEU A 245 62.64 26.04 10.53
CA LEU A 245 62.14 25.43 11.77
C LEU A 245 61.88 23.93 11.54
N LEU A 246 62.37 23.09 12.44
CA LEU A 246 62.17 21.63 12.40
C LEU A 246 61.35 21.17 13.61
N ASP A 247 60.20 20.55 13.36
CA ASP A 247 59.40 19.85 14.36
C ASP A 247 59.78 18.37 14.40
N GLU A 248 60.51 17.98 15.45
CA GLU A 248 61.01 16.62 15.66
C GLU A 248 59.89 15.61 15.99
N LYS A 249 58.79 16.06 16.58
CA LYS A 249 57.72 15.16 17.07
C LYS A 249 56.85 14.66 15.91
N ASN A 250 56.61 15.52 14.93
CA ASN A 250 55.83 15.21 13.73
C ASN A 250 56.70 14.97 12.48
N LYS A 251 58.04 15.05 12.61
CA LYS A 251 59.00 14.99 11.49
C LYS A 251 58.69 16.02 10.37
N GLN A 252 58.27 17.23 10.75
CA GLN A 252 57.90 18.29 9.80
C GLN A 252 59.00 19.34 9.70
N VAL A 253 59.28 19.81 8.47
CA VAL A 253 60.18 20.94 8.21
C VAL A 253 59.33 22.13 7.79
N ILE A 254 59.36 23.22 8.56
CA ILE A 254 58.66 24.46 8.25
C ILE A 254 59.66 25.40 7.59
N VAL A 255 59.44 25.66 6.30
CA VAL A 255 60.23 26.58 5.50
C VAL A 255 59.40 27.86 5.30
N PRO A 256 59.80 29.01 5.87
CA PRO A 256 59.14 30.27 5.56
C PRO A 256 59.52 30.68 4.14
N LEU A 257 58.63 30.37 3.19
CA LEU A 257 58.73 30.88 1.81
C LEU A 257 58.15 32.31 1.84
N LYS A 258 58.99 33.30 1.55
CA LYS A 258 58.52 34.68 1.27
C LYS A 258 57.84 34.71 -0.09
#